data_AF-A0A3D6DM60-F1
#
_entry.id   AF-A0A3D6DM60-F1
#
_cell.length_a   1.000
_cell.length_b   1.000
_cell.length_c   1.000
_cell.angle_alpha   90.00
_cell.angle_beta   90.00
_cell.angle_gamma   90.00
#
_symmetry.space_group_name_H-M   'P 1'
#
loop_
_entity.id
_entity.type
_entity.pdbx_description
1 polymer ?
#
loop_
_entity_poly.entity_id
_entity_poly.type
_entity_poly.pdbx_seq_one_letter_code
_entity_poly.pdbx_strand_id
1 'polypeptide(L)'
;MINLSDTEEILAIIIAVAIIMGFAFSTYREIQTTLSEERAKQKEKKETEDKVKTLISYLDAKKELIDAVNKAQKNQKNRKI
;
A
#
# COMPACT_ATOMS: atom_id res chain seq x y z
N MET A 1 8.28 51.18 17.90
CA MET A 1 8.47 50.15 18.93
C MET A 1 7.12 49.99 19.60
N ILE A 2 6.47 48.83 19.45
CA ILE A 2 5.14 48.60 20.04
C ILE A 2 5.36 48.61 21.56
N ASN A 3 4.72 49.54 22.27
CA ASN A 3 4.89 49.70 23.71
C ASN A 3 3.89 48.75 24.41
N LEU A 4 4.24 47.48 24.45
CA LEU A 4 3.48 46.45 25.19
C LEU A 4 3.90 46.50 26.66
N SER A 5 2.94 46.33 27.56
CA SER A 5 3.27 46.03 28.96
C SER A 5 3.85 44.62 29.09
N ASP A 6 4.65 44.38 30.13
CA ASP A 6 5.29 43.07 30.39
C ASP A 6 4.30 41.89 30.29
N THR A 7 3.06 42.10 30.74
CA THR A 7 1.98 41.11 30.67
C THR A 7 1.52 40.81 29.23
N GLU A 8 1.41 41.84 28.39
CA GLU A 8 0.97 41.69 27.00
C GLU A 8 2.08 41.08 26.13
N GLU A 9 3.35 41.35 26.43
CA GLU A 9 4.48 40.73 25.74
C GLU A 9 4.51 39.20 25.99
N ILE A 10 4.34 38.77 27.24
CA ILE A 10 4.25 37.34 27.59
C ILE A 10 3.06 36.69 26.90
N LEU A 11 1.90 37.36 26.87
CA LEU A 11 0.71 36.84 26.20
C LEU A 11 0.92 36.70 24.69
N ALA A 12 1.56 37.67 24.05
CA ALA A 12 1.87 37.63 22.62
C ALA A 12 2.81 36.46 22.26
N ILE A 13 3.81 36.20 23.11
CA ILE A 13 4.72 35.05 22.94
C ILE A 13 3.95 33.73 23.03
N ILE A 14 3.06 33.58 24.02
CA ILE A 14 2.25 32.37 24.18
C ILE A 14 1.35 32.13 22.96
N ILE A 15 0.70 33.18 22.45
CA ILE A 15 -0.15 33.10 21.25
C ILE A 15 0.69 32.69 20.03
N ALA A 16 1.87 33.29 19.85
CA ALA A 16 2.75 32.94 18.74
C ALA A 16 3.18 31.48 18.78
N VAL A 17 3.55 30.96 19.96
CA VAL A 17 3.90 29.55 20.14
C VAL A 17 2.70 28.64 19.88
N ALA A 18 1.51 29.00 20.35
CA ALA A 18 0.29 28.24 20.13
C ALA A 18 -0.07 28.13 18.64
N ILE A 19 0.11 29.22 17.87
CA ILE A 19 -0.10 29.22 16.42
C ILE A 19 0.86 28.24 15.74
N ILE A 20 2.16 28.33 16.06
CA ILE A 20 3.19 27.45 15.47
C ILE A 20 2.89 25.98 15.79
N MET A 21 2.54 25.68 17.04
CA MET A 21 2.18 24.34 17.48
C MET A 21 0.93 23.81 16.78
N GLY A 22 -0.08 24.66 16.58
CA GLY A 22 -1.30 24.32 15.85
C GLY A 22 -1.02 23.92 14.40
N PHE A 23 -0.20 24.70 13.70
CA PHE A 23 0.23 24.38 12.33
C PHE A 23 1.09 23.10 12.28
N ALA A 24 2.03 22.93 13.20
CA ALA A 24 2.86 21.72 13.25
C ALA A 24 2.01 20.45 13.46
N PHE A 25 1.01 20.51 14.34
CA PHE A 25 0.10 19.40 14.61
C PHE A 25 -0.78 19.07 13.39
N SER A 26 -1.37 20.08 12.74
CA SER A 26 -2.22 19.85 11.56
C SER A 26 -1.43 19.24 10.41
N THR A 27 -0.23 19.77 10.11
CA THR A 27 0.66 19.25 9.07
C THR A 27 1.09 17.81 9.39
N TYR A 28 1.44 17.51 10.64
CA TYR A 28 1.82 16.15 11.03
C TYR A 28 0.68 15.14 10.83
N ARG A 29 -0.55 15.52 11.21
CA ARG A 29 -1.73 14.66 11.07
C ARG A 29 -2.10 14.41 9.61
N GLU A 30 -1.99 15.42 8.76
CA GLU A 30 -2.24 15.31 7.31
C GLU A 30 -1.22 14.39 6.63
N ILE A 31 0.07 14.53 6.98
CA ILE A 31 1.13 13.67 6.45
C ILE A 31 0.92 12.21 6.87
N GLN A 32 0.59 11.95 8.14
CA GLN A 32 0.27 10.60 8.59
C GLN A 32 -0.95 10.02 7.88
N THR A 33 -2.02 10.80 7.73
CA THR A 33 -3.24 10.37 7.04
C THR A 33 -2.93 9.99 5.60
N THR A 34 -2.23 10.86 4.87
CA THR A 34 -1.82 10.63 3.47
C THR A 34 -0.95 9.38 3.34
N LEU A 35 0.03 9.20 4.24
CA LEU A 35 0.87 7.99 4.27
C LEU A 35 0.06 6.72 4.57
N SER A 36 -0.94 6.81 5.44
CA SER A 36 -1.79 5.65 5.78
C SER A 36 -2.67 5.23 4.60
N GLU A 37 -3.23 6.19 3.87
CA GLU A 37 -4.04 5.95 2.68
C GLU A 37 -3.19 5.35 1.55
N GLU A 38 -2.02 5.92 1.28
CA GLU A 38 -1.13 5.43 0.24
C GLU A 38 -0.60 4.02 0.55
N ARG A 39 -0.28 3.72 1.82
CA ARG A 39 0.08 2.37 2.26
C ARG A 39 -1.07 1.38 2.12
N ALA A 40 -2.30 1.80 2.42
CA ALA A 40 -3.48 0.96 2.26
C ALA A 40 -3.72 0.60 0.79
N LYS A 41 -3.65 1.58 -0.12
CA LYS A 41 -3.78 1.34 -1.57
C LYS A 41 -2.69 0.39 -2.11
N GLN A 42 -1.45 0.52 -1.64
CA GLN A 42 -0.38 -0.40 -2.03
C GLN A 42 -0.60 -1.82 -1.52
N LYS A 43 -1.12 -1.97 -0.30
CA LYS A 43 -1.45 -3.29 0.26
C LYS A 43 -2.56 -3.97 -0.53
N GLU A 44 -3.61 -3.25 -0.91
CA GLU A 44 -4.72 -3.78 -1.71
C GLU A 44 -4.25 -4.23 -3.12
N LYS A 45 -3.38 -3.44 -3.76
CA LYS A 45 -2.76 -3.84 -5.03
C LYS A 45 -1.96 -5.13 -4.88
N LYS A 46 -1.14 -5.24 -3.83
CA LYS A 46 -0.32 -6.42 -3.59
C LYS A 46 -1.17 -7.67 -3.32
N GLU A 47 -2.22 -7.55 -2.50
CA GLU A 47 -3.15 -8.66 -2.26
C GLU A 47 -3.87 -9.10 -3.55
N THR A 48 -4.17 -8.16 -4.45
CA THR A 48 -4.77 -8.47 -5.75
C THR A 48 -3.78 -9.17 -6.68
N GLU A 49 -2.53 -8.68 -6.76
CA GLU A 49 -1.47 -9.32 -7.53
C GLU A 49 -1.17 -10.75 -7.05
N ASP A 50 -1.16 -10.99 -5.74
CA ASP A 50 -0.91 -12.31 -5.16
C ASP A 50 -2.05 -13.29 -5.48
N LYS A 51 -3.31 -12.83 -5.47
CA LYS A 51 -4.46 -13.63 -5.92
C LYS A 51 -4.37 -13.97 -7.40
N VAL A 52 -4.00 -13.00 -8.25
CA VAL A 52 -3.83 -13.23 -9.70
C VAL A 52 -2.70 -14.24 -9.96
N LYS A 53 -1.54 -14.09 -9.30
CA LYS A 53 -0.44 -15.05 -9.40
C LYS A 53 -0.85 -16.46 -8.98
N THR A 54 -1.61 -16.57 -7.90
CA THR A 54 -2.15 -17.85 -7.43
C THR A 54 -3.04 -18.49 -8.49
N LEU A 55 -3.93 -17.70 -9.10
CA LEU A 55 -4.82 -18.19 -10.15
C LEU A 55 -4.06 -18.63 -11.41
N ILE A 56 -3.04 -17.87 -11.82
CA ILE A 56 -2.14 -18.23 -12.94
C ILE A 56 -1.45 -19.56 -12.63
N SER A 57 -0.90 -19.72 -11.42
CA SER A 57 -0.23 -20.96 -11.01
C SER A 57 -1.17 -22.17 -11.06
N TYR A 58 -2.42 -22.03 -10.61
CA TYR A 58 -3.42 -23.10 -10.73
C TYR A 58 -3.75 -23.46 -12.18
N LEU A 59 -3.84 -22.46 -13.07
CA LEU A 59 -4.10 -22.69 -14.48
C LEU A 59 -2.93 -23.38 -15.18
N ASP A 60 -1.70 -22.96 -14.87
CA ASP A 60 -0.49 -23.58 -15.41
C ASP A 60 -0.36 -25.03 -14.95
N ALA A 61 -0.60 -25.33 -13.67
CA ALA A 61 -0.61 -26.70 -13.16
C ALA A 61 -1.64 -27.59 -13.87
N LYS A 62 -2.84 -27.06 -14.16
CA LYS A 62 -3.85 -27.79 -14.94
C LYS A 62 -3.40 -28.03 -16.38
N LYS A 63 -2.75 -27.05 -16.99
CA LYS A 63 -2.22 -27.16 -18.35
C LYS A 63 -1.12 -28.22 -18.43
N GLU A 64 -0.21 -28.26 -17.46
CA GLU A 64 0.83 -29.29 -17.36
C GLU A 64 0.24 -30.69 -17.23
N LEU A 65 -0.81 -30.86 -16.43
CA LEU A 65 -1.50 -32.15 -16.31
C LEU A 65 -2.13 -32.58 -17.65
N ILE A 66 -2.78 -31.66 -18.36
CA ILE A 66 -3.37 -31.94 -19.67
C ILE A 66 -2.27 -32.33 -20.67
N ASP A 67 -1.15 -31.60 -20.69
CA ASP A 67 -0.02 -31.91 -21.58
C ASP A 67 0.63 -33.25 -21.24
N ALA A 68 0.75 -33.58 -19.95
CA ALA A 68 1.26 -34.87 -19.50
C ALA A 68 0.35 -36.02 -19.96
N VAL A 69 -0.97 -35.87 -19.83
CA VAL A 69 -1.96 -36.84 -20.31
C VAL A 69 -1.89 -37.00 -21.82
N ASN A 70 -1.86 -35.89 -22.57
CA ASN A 70 -1.74 -35.90 -24.03
C ASN A 70 -0.46 -36.59 -24.50
N LYS A 71 0.66 -36.34 -23.84
CA LYS A 71 1.96 -36.96 -24.13
C LYS A 71 1.93 -38.47 -23.84
N ALA A 72 1.32 -38.88 -22.72
CA ALA A 72 1.14 -40.29 -22.38
C ALA A 72 0.26 -41.02 -23.42
N GLN A 73 -0.86 -40.41 -23.84
CA GLN A 73 -1.72 -40.96 -24.89
C GLN A 73 -1.00 -41.09 -26.24
N LYS A 74 -0.23 -40.07 -26.64
CA LYS A 74 0.54 -40.09 -27.90
C LYS A 74 1.60 -41.21 -27.89
N ASN A 75 2.30 -41.37 -26.76
CA ASN A 75 3.28 -42.45 -26.59
C ASN A 75 2.63 -43.84 -26.58
N GLN A 76 1.44 -43.98 -26.01
CA GLN A 76 0.69 -45.23 -26.02
C GLN A 76 0.20 -45.59 -27.44
N LYS A 77 -0.19 -44.59 -28.23
CA LYS A 77 -0.59 -44.76 -29.64
C LYS A 77 0.59 -45.22 -30.51
N ASN A 78 1.78 -44.66 -30.31
CA ASN A 78 3.00 -45.07 -31.01
C ASN A 78 3.52 -46.46 -30.61
N ARG A 79 3.17 -46.99 -29.43
CA ARG A 79 3.54 -48.35 -28.99
C ARG A 79 2.59 -49.45 -29.47
N LYS A 80 1.41 -49.09 -30.00
CA LYS A 80 0.40 -50.03 -30.53
C LYS A 80 0.48 -50.23 -32.04
N ILE A 81 1.46 -49.63 -32.71
CA ILE A 81 1.86 -49.86 -34.10
C ILE A 81 3.15 -50.66 -34.06
#